data_AF-A0AAW2PVB4-F1
#
_entry.id   AF-A0AAW2PVB4-F1
#
_cell.length_a   1.000
_cell.length_b   1.000
_cell.length_c   1.000
_cell.angle_alpha   90.00
_cell.angle_beta   90.00
_cell.angle_gamma   90.00
#
_symmetry.space_group_name_H-M   'P 1'
#
loop_
_entity.id
_entity.type
_entity.pdbx_description
1 polymer ?
#
loop_
_entity_poly.entity_id
_entity_poly.type
_entity_poly.pdbx_seq_one_letter_code
_entity_poly.pdbx_strand_id
1 'polypeptide(L)'
;MAKHIILLTLVALSFNLLAFAFEPSPLQDFCVADSTSSARVNGQPCKNPALVQASDFSFSGLHLPGNTSNPNGSKVTPVSVAQLPALNTLGISMVRIDYAPWGINPPHTHPRATEILTVLEGSLEVVGLIHFQRNVGTGNAVAIAALSSQNPGVITIANAVFGSKPDVSSDILAKAFQVDKSVVDQLQAKF
;
A
#
# COMPACT_ATOMS: atom_id res chain seq x y z
N MET A 1 -21.89 8.38 45.62
CA MET A 1 -22.66 8.47 44.37
C MET A 1 -21.95 9.30 43.29
N ALA A 2 -21.66 10.60 43.50
CA ALA A 2 -21.02 11.44 42.49
C ALA A 2 -19.68 10.91 41.93
N LYS A 3 -18.78 10.37 42.77
CA LYS A 3 -17.50 9.80 42.31
C LYS A 3 -17.66 8.57 41.39
N HIS A 4 -18.69 7.76 41.62
CA HIS A 4 -18.96 6.59 40.77
C HIS A 4 -19.59 7.01 39.44
N ILE A 5 -20.43 8.04 39.45
CA ILE A 5 -21.00 8.64 38.22
C ILE A 5 -19.88 9.25 37.37
N ILE A 6 -18.95 9.99 37.97
CA ILE A 6 -17.79 10.58 37.26
C ILE A 6 -16.87 9.49 36.68
N LEU A 7 -16.63 8.40 37.41
CA LEU A 7 -15.83 7.29 36.92
C LEU A 7 -16.52 6.58 35.74
N LEU A 8 -17.83 6.32 35.85
CA LEU A 8 -18.61 5.69 34.79
C LEU A 8 -18.68 6.56 33.53
N THR A 9 -18.80 7.89 33.67
CA THR A 9 -18.78 8.80 32.52
C THR A 9 -17.41 8.89 31.86
N LEU A 10 -16.31 8.87 32.62
CA LEU A 10 -14.94 8.81 32.08
C LEU A 10 -14.68 7.50 31.33
N VAL A 11 -15.13 6.37 31.89
CA VAL A 11 -15.03 5.05 31.21
C VAL A 11 -15.87 5.06 29.93
N ALA A 12 -17.11 5.54 29.96
CA ALA A 12 -17.95 5.64 28.77
C ALA A 12 -17.33 6.56 27.69
N LEU A 13 -16.71 7.68 28.06
CA LEU A 13 -16.01 8.56 27.12
C LEU A 13 -14.80 7.86 26.49
N SER A 14 -14.07 7.04 27.24
CA SER A 14 -12.90 6.31 26.74
C SER A 14 -13.27 5.23 25.70
N PHE A 15 -14.46 4.62 25.79
CA PHE A 15 -14.95 3.65 24.81
C PHE A 15 -15.38 4.28 23.47
N ASN A 16 -15.67 5.59 23.43
CA ASN A 16 -16.06 6.29 22.20
C ASN A 16 -14.86 6.74 21.34
N LEU A 17 -13.62 6.48 21.77
CA LEU A 17 -12.38 6.87 21.07
C LEU A 17 -11.72 5.72 20.30
N LEU A 18 -12.44 4.65 20.00
CA LEU A 18 -11.96 3.62 19.08
C LEU A 18 -12.01 4.17 17.64
N ALA A 19 -10.93 4.83 17.23
CA ALA A 19 -10.69 5.14 15.82
C ALA A 19 -10.38 3.84 15.09
N PHE A 20 -11.34 3.36 14.30
CA PHE A 20 -11.13 2.21 13.42
C PHE A 20 -10.38 2.67 12.16
N ALA A 21 -9.14 2.20 12.01
CA ALA A 21 -8.27 2.51 10.86
C ALA A 21 -8.44 1.53 9.69
N PHE A 22 -9.61 0.91 9.55
CA PHE A 22 -9.93 -0.03 8.46
C PHE A 22 -11.01 0.54 7.53
N GLU A 23 -11.14 0.00 6.31
CA GLU A 23 -12.12 0.52 5.35
C GLU A 23 -13.58 0.31 5.80
N PRO A 24 -14.49 1.26 5.51
CA PRO A 24 -15.90 1.09 5.82
C PRO A 24 -16.46 -0.19 5.21
N SER A 25 -17.29 -0.91 5.96
CA SER A 25 -17.96 -2.11 5.46
C SER A 25 -18.90 -1.78 4.29
N PRO A 26 -19.01 -2.66 3.28
CA PRO A 26 -19.93 -2.44 2.18
C PRO A 26 -21.39 -2.43 2.68
N LEU A 27 -22.20 -1.54 2.12
CA LEU A 27 -23.63 -1.40 2.47
C LEU A 27 -24.56 -2.13 1.49
N GLN A 28 -23.99 -2.75 0.46
CA GLN A 28 -24.66 -3.49 -0.60
C GLN A 28 -23.68 -4.51 -1.20
N ASP A 29 -24.19 -5.47 -1.97
CA ASP A 29 -23.39 -6.57 -2.54
C ASP A 29 -22.20 -6.10 -3.39
N PHE A 30 -22.38 -5.03 -4.17
CA PHE A 30 -21.32 -4.44 -4.98
C PHE A 30 -21.53 -2.93 -5.20
N CYS A 31 -20.42 -2.21 -5.38
CA CYS A 31 -20.38 -0.82 -5.79
C CYS A 31 -19.18 -0.62 -6.72
N VAL A 32 -19.28 -1.05 -7.99
CA VAL A 32 -18.20 -0.91 -8.97
C VAL A 32 -17.82 0.57 -9.10
N ALA A 33 -16.53 0.91 -8.94
CA ALA A 33 -16.07 2.30 -9.03
C ALA A 33 -16.37 2.91 -10.40
N ASP A 34 -16.94 4.12 -10.39
CA ASP A 34 -17.20 4.93 -11.58
C ASP A 34 -16.10 5.97 -11.77
N SER A 35 -15.16 5.66 -12.67
CA SER A 35 -14.07 6.57 -13.03
C SER A 35 -14.51 7.78 -13.86
N THR A 36 -15.76 7.81 -14.33
CA THR A 36 -16.30 8.93 -15.14
C THR A 36 -17.03 9.97 -14.30
N SER A 37 -17.37 9.63 -13.05
CA SER A 37 -18.05 10.53 -12.14
C SER A 37 -17.15 11.70 -11.73
N SER A 38 -17.73 12.90 -11.69
CA SER A 38 -17.06 14.11 -11.17
C SER A 38 -17.21 14.27 -9.66
N ALA A 39 -18.02 13.43 -9.02
CA ALA A 39 -18.27 13.50 -7.58
C ALA A 39 -17.02 13.09 -6.78
N ARG A 40 -16.73 13.84 -5.72
CA ARG A 40 -15.62 13.54 -4.79
C ARG A 40 -16.19 13.02 -3.48
N VAL A 41 -15.89 11.76 -3.17
CA VAL A 41 -16.29 11.07 -1.94
C VAL A 41 -15.07 10.36 -1.35
N ASN A 42 -15.19 9.86 -0.11
CA ASN A 42 -14.20 8.91 0.40
C ASN A 42 -14.35 7.57 -0.36
N GLY A 43 -13.28 7.05 -0.95
CA GLY A 43 -13.33 5.94 -1.89
C GLY A 43 -13.62 6.40 -3.32
N GLN A 44 -14.57 5.74 -3.99
CA GLN A 44 -14.99 6.08 -5.36
C GLN A 44 -16.52 6.06 -5.47
N PRO A 45 -17.15 6.97 -6.25
CA PRO A 45 -18.56 6.87 -6.59
C PRO A 45 -18.90 5.52 -7.25
N CYS A 46 -20.10 5.00 -7.06
CA CYS A 46 -20.54 3.76 -7.69
C CYS A 46 -21.11 4.00 -9.09
N LYS A 47 -20.80 3.10 -10.02
CA LYS A 47 -21.49 2.97 -11.30
C LYS A 47 -22.95 2.57 -11.07
N ASN A 48 -23.86 2.98 -11.94
CA ASN A 48 -25.26 2.52 -11.90
C ASN A 48 -25.29 0.97 -11.97
N PRO A 49 -25.91 0.27 -11.00
CA PRO A 49 -25.95 -1.19 -10.99
C PRO A 49 -26.52 -1.82 -12.26
N ALA A 50 -27.45 -1.14 -12.94
CA ALA A 50 -28.03 -1.62 -14.21
C ALA A 50 -27.04 -1.61 -15.39
N LEU A 51 -25.91 -0.89 -15.26
CA LEU A 51 -24.85 -0.79 -16.27
C LEU A 51 -23.62 -1.64 -15.92
N VAL A 52 -23.63 -2.31 -14.77
CA VAL A 52 -22.53 -3.18 -14.32
C VAL A 52 -22.52 -4.46 -15.15
N GLN A 53 -21.33 -4.89 -15.56
CA GLN A 53 -21.12 -6.10 -16.37
C GLN A 53 -20.18 -7.08 -15.68
N ALA A 54 -20.22 -8.35 -16.06
CA ALA A 54 -19.33 -9.37 -15.50
C ALA A 54 -17.84 -9.03 -15.66
N SER A 55 -17.48 -8.33 -16.75
CA SER A 55 -16.12 -7.84 -16.99
C SER A 55 -15.65 -6.82 -15.95
N ASP A 56 -16.55 -6.11 -15.27
CA ASP A 56 -16.20 -5.16 -14.21
C ASP A 56 -15.60 -5.88 -12.97
N PHE A 57 -15.83 -7.20 -12.84
CA PHE A 57 -15.36 -8.05 -11.75
C PHE A 57 -14.17 -8.95 -12.12
N SER A 58 -13.61 -8.79 -13.32
CA SER A 58 -12.52 -9.64 -13.80
C SER A 58 -11.27 -8.83 -14.06
N PHE A 59 -10.14 -9.34 -13.58
CA PHE A 59 -8.82 -8.82 -13.92
C PHE A 59 -7.95 -9.97 -14.41
N SER A 60 -7.31 -9.78 -15.56
CA SER A 60 -6.31 -10.69 -16.09
C SER A 60 -4.97 -9.95 -16.23
N GLY A 61 -3.89 -10.62 -15.86
CA GLY A 61 -2.54 -10.05 -15.93
C GLY A 61 -1.60 -10.58 -14.85
N LEU A 62 -2.13 -11.01 -13.70
CA LEU A 62 -1.32 -11.59 -12.62
C LEU A 62 -0.68 -12.95 -12.99
N HIS A 63 -1.11 -13.60 -14.07
CA HIS A 63 -0.46 -14.81 -14.59
C HIS A 63 0.83 -14.50 -15.38
N LEU A 64 1.03 -13.24 -15.78
CA LEU A 64 2.20 -12.81 -16.56
C LEU A 64 3.30 -12.30 -15.62
N PRO A 65 4.57 -12.71 -15.83
CA PRO A 65 5.68 -12.17 -15.07
C PRO A 65 5.94 -10.71 -15.44
N GLY A 66 6.22 -9.89 -14.42
CA GLY A 66 6.66 -8.52 -14.59
C GLY A 66 8.10 -8.40 -15.10
N ASN A 67 8.42 -7.31 -15.81
CA ASN A 67 9.79 -7.04 -16.27
C ASN A 67 10.69 -6.56 -15.10
N THR A 68 11.62 -7.42 -14.70
CA THR A 68 12.58 -7.19 -13.60
C THR A 68 13.89 -6.56 -14.06
N SER A 69 14.07 -6.25 -15.35
CA SER A 69 15.24 -5.54 -15.89
C SER A 69 15.19 -4.04 -15.56
N ASN A 70 15.29 -3.71 -14.27
CA ASN A 70 15.30 -2.36 -13.73
C ASN A 70 16.24 -2.28 -12.50
N PRO A 71 16.58 -1.08 -11.99
CA PRO A 71 17.57 -0.93 -10.91
C PRO A 71 17.25 -1.69 -9.62
N ASN A 72 15.97 -1.91 -9.31
CA ASN A 72 15.57 -2.67 -8.12
C ASN A 72 15.63 -4.19 -8.34
N GLY A 73 15.66 -4.66 -9.59
CA GLY A 73 15.60 -6.07 -9.90
C GLY A 73 14.24 -6.72 -9.56
N SER A 74 13.19 -5.93 -9.40
CA SER A 74 11.85 -6.43 -9.08
C SER A 74 10.75 -5.67 -9.83
N LYS A 75 9.58 -6.29 -9.98
CA LYS A 75 8.41 -5.66 -10.57
C LYS A 75 7.18 -5.97 -9.73
N VAL A 76 6.55 -4.90 -9.24
CA VAL A 76 5.26 -4.92 -8.56
C VAL A 76 4.14 -4.72 -9.59
N THR A 77 3.17 -5.63 -9.61
CA THR A 77 1.98 -5.60 -10.48
C THR A 77 0.73 -5.54 -9.59
N PRO A 78 0.22 -4.33 -9.29
CA PRO A 78 -0.90 -4.16 -8.37
C PRO A 78 -2.26 -4.42 -9.02
N VAL A 79 -3.19 -4.89 -8.21
CA VAL A 79 -4.63 -5.01 -8.51
C VAL A 79 -5.38 -4.38 -7.36
N SER A 80 -5.42 -3.05 -7.39
CA SER A 80 -6.23 -2.22 -6.49
C SER A 80 -7.54 -1.83 -7.17
N VAL A 81 -8.38 -1.04 -6.49
CA VAL A 81 -9.58 -0.44 -7.09
C VAL A 81 -9.31 0.32 -8.40
N ALA A 82 -8.08 0.81 -8.60
CA ALA A 82 -7.69 1.49 -9.84
C ALA A 82 -7.54 0.53 -11.05
N GLN A 83 -7.26 -0.75 -10.81
CA GLN A 83 -7.13 -1.77 -11.87
C GLN A 83 -8.37 -2.65 -11.97
N LEU A 84 -9.03 -2.93 -10.84
CA LEU A 84 -10.24 -3.72 -10.74
C LEU A 84 -11.32 -2.91 -10.02
N PRO A 85 -12.16 -2.15 -10.75
CA PRO A 85 -13.16 -1.24 -10.16
C PRO A 85 -14.15 -1.91 -9.21
N ALA A 86 -14.41 -3.22 -9.39
CA ALA A 86 -15.26 -3.99 -8.49
C ALA A 86 -14.72 -4.13 -7.05
N LEU A 87 -13.43 -3.88 -6.81
CA LEU A 87 -12.87 -3.92 -5.45
C LEU A 87 -13.34 -2.76 -4.56
N ASN A 88 -14.00 -1.75 -5.14
CA ASN A 88 -14.52 -0.62 -4.39
C ASN A 88 -15.53 -1.09 -3.33
N THR A 89 -15.38 -0.56 -2.11
CA THR A 89 -16.10 -0.91 -0.87
C THR A 89 -15.78 -2.29 -0.27
N LEU A 90 -14.98 -3.13 -0.93
CA LEU A 90 -14.74 -4.51 -0.48
C LEU A 90 -13.55 -4.66 0.48
N GLY A 91 -12.77 -3.60 0.73
CA GLY A 91 -11.73 -3.65 1.76
C GLY A 91 -10.52 -4.52 1.41
N ILE A 92 -10.32 -4.89 0.14
CA ILE A 92 -9.24 -5.79 -0.29
C ILE A 92 -8.58 -5.35 -1.59
N SER A 93 -7.28 -5.66 -1.71
CA SER A 93 -6.53 -5.60 -2.97
C SER A 93 -5.46 -6.68 -3.01
N MET A 94 -4.88 -6.90 -4.19
CA MET A 94 -3.86 -7.91 -4.41
C MET A 94 -2.69 -7.35 -5.20
N VAL A 95 -1.53 -7.97 -5.08
CA VAL A 95 -0.34 -7.64 -5.86
C VAL A 95 0.43 -8.90 -6.19
N ARG A 96 0.96 -9.00 -7.41
CA ARG A 96 2.04 -9.93 -7.76
C ARG A 96 3.36 -9.18 -7.74
N ILE A 97 4.40 -9.83 -7.23
CA ILE A 97 5.75 -9.30 -7.24
C ILE A 97 6.69 -10.35 -7.81
N ASP A 98 7.40 -9.96 -8.87
CA ASP A 98 8.43 -10.77 -9.52
C ASP A 98 9.81 -10.20 -9.15
N TYR A 99 10.77 -11.07 -8.85
CA TYR A 99 12.14 -10.70 -8.47
C TYR A 99 13.16 -11.45 -9.34
N ALA A 100 14.12 -10.72 -9.90
CA ALA A 100 15.37 -11.28 -10.41
C ALA A 100 16.24 -11.80 -9.24
N PRO A 101 17.30 -12.59 -9.48
CA PRO A 101 18.26 -12.94 -8.45
C PRO A 101 18.80 -11.67 -7.78
N TRP A 102 18.82 -11.65 -6.44
CA TRP A 102 19.21 -10.49 -5.63
C TRP A 102 18.34 -9.23 -5.76
N GLY A 103 17.24 -9.28 -6.52
CA GLY A 103 16.28 -8.20 -6.63
C GLY A 103 15.63 -7.86 -5.28
N ILE A 104 15.28 -6.59 -5.11
CA ILE A 104 14.65 -6.05 -3.91
C ILE A 104 13.33 -5.39 -4.24
N ASN A 105 12.36 -5.50 -3.34
CA ASN A 105 11.31 -4.50 -3.20
C ASN A 105 11.74 -3.61 -2.02
N PRO A 106 12.16 -2.36 -2.28
CA PRO A 106 12.86 -1.53 -1.32
C PRO A 106 12.03 -1.27 -0.06
N PRO A 107 12.64 -0.80 1.04
CA PRO A 107 11.90 -0.44 2.25
C PRO A 107 10.71 0.47 1.96
N HIS A 108 9.53 0.01 2.33
CA HIS A 108 8.28 0.73 2.12
C HIS A 108 7.25 0.42 3.22
N THR A 109 6.13 1.13 3.18
CA THR A 109 4.99 0.89 4.06
C THR A 109 3.67 1.12 3.31
N HIS A 110 2.62 0.45 3.79
CA HIS A 110 1.24 0.63 3.35
C HIS A 110 0.47 1.41 4.43
N PRO A 111 0.21 2.72 4.23
CA PRO A 111 -0.34 3.56 5.29
C PRO A 111 -1.78 3.20 5.69
N ARG A 112 -2.49 2.39 4.89
CA ARG A 112 -3.92 2.07 5.09
C ARG A 112 -4.24 0.59 5.05
N ALA A 113 -3.24 -0.29 5.11
CA ALA A 113 -3.50 -1.73 5.05
C ALA A 113 -2.42 -2.55 5.74
N THR A 114 -2.84 -3.70 6.28
CA THR A 114 -1.93 -4.82 6.56
C THR A 114 -1.76 -5.65 5.30
N GLU A 115 -0.63 -6.34 5.19
CA GLU A 115 -0.28 -7.20 4.06
C GLU A 115 -0.05 -8.64 4.52
N ILE A 116 -0.58 -9.60 3.75
CA ILE A 116 -0.23 -11.02 3.86
C ILE A 116 0.48 -11.42 2.57
N LEU A 117 1.77 -11.73 2.66
CA LEU A 117 2.62 -12.13 1.55
C LEU A 117 2.76 -13.66 1.50
N THR A 118 2.50 -14.25 0.34
CA THR A 118 2.72 -15.67 0.05
C THR A 118 3.77 -15.82 -1.05
N VAL A 119 4.88 -16.49 -0.73
CA VAL A 119 5.90 -16.84 -1.72
C VAL A 119 5.41 -18.05 -2.53
N LEU A 120 5.37 -17.90 -3.85
CA LEU A 120 4.96 -18.97 -4.77
C LEU A 120 6.15 -19.73 -5.34
N GLU A 121 7.27 -19.03 -5.56
CA GLU A 121 8.51 -19.60 -6.12
C GLU A 121 9.73 -18.85 -5.55
N GLY A 122 10.84 -19.56 -5.39
CA GLY A 122 12.13 -18.99 -4.95
C GLY A 122 12.26 -18.86 -3.43
N SER A 123 13.09 -17.91 -2.99
CA SER A 123 13.36 -17.68 -1.57
C SER A 123 13.51 -16.20 -1.29
N LEU A 124 12.64 -15.67 -0.43
CA LEU A 124 12.62 -14.26 -0.07
C LEU A 124 13.00 -14.08 1.41
N GLU A 125 13.88 -13.13 1.67
CA GLU A 125 14.04 -12.53 3.00
C GLU A 125 13.01 -11.41 3.14
N VAL A 126 12.23 -11.43 4.23
CA VAL A 126 11.16 -10.47 4.53
C VAL A 126 11.30 -10.01 5.97
N VAL A 127 11.41 -8.69 6.20
CA VAL A 127 11.68 -8.14 7.54
C VAL A 127 10.96 -6.79 7.74
N GLY A 128 10.40 -6.58 8.94
CA GLY A 128 10.02 -5.25 9.46
C GLY A 128 8.56 -4.82 9.30
N LEU A 129 8.23 -3.64 9.86
CA LEU A 129 6.94 -2.93 9.66
C LEU A 129 7.06 -1.85 8.57
N ILE A 130 8.13 -1.05 8.62
CA ILE A 130 8.77 -0.59 7.39
C ILE A 130 9.43 -1.84 6.84
N HIS A 131 8.78 -2.44 5.86
CA HIS A 131 9.14 -3.76 5.41
C HIS A 131 9.81 -3.70 4.05
N PHE A 132 10.59 -4.73 3.74
CA PHE A 132 11.20 -4.95 2.44
C PHE A 132 11.19 -6.44 2.12
N GLN A 133 11.40 -6.75 0.85
CA GLN A 133 11.66 -8.11 0.41
C GLN A 133 12.95 -8.15 -0.40
N ARG A 134 13.76 -9.19 -0.21
CA ARG A 134 14.95 -9.46 -1.02
C ARG A 134 14.94 -10.90 -1.49
N ASN A 135 15.16 -11.11 -2.78
CA ASN A 135 15.40 -12.45 -3.30
C ASN A 135 16.82 -12.91 -2.92
N VAL A 136 16.89 -13.90 -2.04
CA VAL A 136 18.15 -14.51 -1.57
C VAL A 136 18.46 -15.83 -2.28
N GLY A 137 17.56 -16.28 -3.16
CA GLY A 137 17.77 -17.45 -4.01
C GLY A 137 18.67 -17.15 -5.22
N THR A 138 19.17 -18.21 -5.84
CA THR A 138 19.99 -18.12 -7.07
C THR A 138 19.16 -17.93 -8.34
N GLY A 139 17.86 -18.23 -8.30
CA GLY A 139 16.92 -18.07 -9.40
C GLY A 139 15.97 -16.89 -9.20
N ASN A 140 15.01 -16.75 -10.10
CA ASN A 140 13.91 -15.81 -9.93
C ASN A 140 13.02 -16.22 -8.75
N ALA A 141 12.31 -15.25 -8.18
CA ALA A 141 11.30 -15.49 -7.16
C ALA A 141 9.99 -14.78 -7.49
N VAL A 142 8.87 -15.36 -7.06
CA VAL A 142 7.53 -14.81 -7.27
C VAL A 142 6.77 -14.86 -5.96
N ALA A 143 6.10 -13.76 -5.62
CA ALA A 143 5.19 -13.69 -4.49
C ALA A 143 3.86 -13.03 -4.88
N ILE A 144 2.81 -13.39 -4.16
CA ILE A 144 1.53 -12.68 -4.18
C ILE A 144 1.27 -12.14 -2.79
N ALA A 145 0.86 -10.87 -2.71
CA ALA A 145 0.39 -10.28 -1.47
C ALA A 145 -1.07 -9.87 -1.58
N ALA A 146 -1.82 -10.12 -0.50
CA ALA A 146 -3.17 -9.58 -0.31
C ALA A 146 -3.13 -8.49 0.76
N LEU A 147 -3.84 -7.39 0.53
CA LEU A 147 -3.85 -6.24 1.43
C LEU A 147 -5.28 -5.91 1.87
N SER A 148 -5.43 -5.49 3.13
CA SER A 148 -6.73 -5.20 3.78
C SER A 148 -7.31 -3.82 3.45
N SER A 149 -7.16 -3.34 2.22
CA SER A 149 -7.79 -2.13 1.70
C SER A 149 -7.90 -2.21 0.19
N GLN A 150 -8.95 -1.63 -0.40
CA GLN A 150 -9.07 -1.47 -1.85
C GLN A 150 -7.98 -0.56 -2.44
N ASN A 151 -7.40 0.30 -1.61
CA ASN A 151 -6.33 1.23 -1.95
C ASN A 151 -5.35 1.37 -0.77
N PRO A 152 -4.42 0.42 -0.61
CA PRO A 152 -3.51 0.38 0.54
C PRO A 152 -2.55 1.58 0.57
N GLY A 153 -2.25 2.15 -0.60
CA GLY A 153 -1.18 3.14 -0.79
C GLY A 153 0.21 2.52 -0.61
N VAL A 154 1.24 3.17 -1.14
CA VAL A 154 2.63 2.71 -0.99
C VAL A 154 3.49 3.93 -0.71
N ILE A 155 4.30 3.87 0.35
CA ILE A 155 5.30 4.88 0.66
C ILE A 155 6.67 4.21 0.64
N THR A 156 7.39 4.34 -0.48
CA THR A 156 8.79 3.92 -0.55
C THR A 156 9.65 4.90 0.23
N ILE A 157 10.34 4.41 1.26
CA ILE A 157 11.00 5.26 2.26
C ILE A 157 12.06 6.16 1.62
N ALA A 158 12.94 5.61 0.79
CA ALA A 158 13.99 6.40 0.15
C ALA A 158 13.42 7.52 -0.75
N ASN A 159 12.37 7.22 -1.51
CA ASN A 159 11.69 8.22 -2.35
C ASN A 159 10.96 9.29 -1.52
N ALA A 160 10.33 8.89 -0.41
CA ALA A 160 9.66 9.83 0.49
C ALA A 160 10.64 10.77 1.22
N VAL A 161 11.84 10.29 1.55
CA VAL A 161 12.86 11.07 2.26
C VAL A 161 13.71 11.91 1.30
N PHE A 162 14.19 11.33 0.21
CA PHE A 162 15.18 11.95 -0.67
C PHE A 162 14.60 12.43 -2.02
N GLY A 163 13.41 11.98 -2.42
CA GLY A 163 12.77 12.30 -3.72
C GLY A 163 11.45 13.08 -3.61
N SER A 164 11.10 13.60 -2.43
CA SER A 164 9.85 14.36 -2.24
C SER A 164 9.84 15.65 -3.06
N LYS A 165 8.65 16.16 -3.42
CA LYS A 165 8.50 17.46 -4.07
C LYS A 165 7.53 18.36 -3.29
N PRO A 166 7.98 19.53 -2.77
CA PRO A 166 9.37 20.03 -2.77
C PRO A 166 10.32 19.12 -1.96
N ASP A 167 11.61 19.25 -2.22
CA ASP A 167 12.63 18.47 -1.53
C ASP A 167 12.63 18.81 -0.02
N VAL A 168 12.84 17.80 0.84
CA VAL A 168 13.13 18.06 2.25
C VAL A 168 14.45 18.81 2.35
N SER A 169 14.50 19.85 3.19
CA SER A 169 15.72 20.65 3.39
C SER A 169 16.92 19.75 3.71
N SER A 170 17.99 19.90 2.93
CA SER A 170 19.19 19.11 3.14
C SER A 170 19.87 19.40 4.48
N ASP A 171 19.65 20.56 5.09
CA ASP A 171 20.11 20.86 6.46
C ASP A 171 19.35 20.03 7.52
N ILE A 172 18.06 19.78 7.30
CA ILE A 172 17.25 18.92 8.17
C ILE A 172 17.69 17.46 8.02
N LEU A 173 17.82 16.98 6.78
CA LEU A 173 18.24 15.61 6.50
C LEU A 173 19.68 15.34 6.97
N ALA A 174 20.61 16.28 6.77
CA ALA A 174 21.99 16.16 7.23
C ALA A 174 22.04 15.96 8.76
N LYS A 175 21.26 16.75 9.50
CA LYS A 175 21.13 16.59 10.96
C LYS A 175 20.44 15.28 11.35
N ALA A 176 19.37 14.89 10.66
CA ALA A 176 18.61 13.69 10.96
C ALA A 176 19.42 12.40 10.73
N PHE A 177 20.19 12.36 9.63
CA PHE A 177 21.02 11.22 9.25
C PHE A 177 22.45 11.30 9.79
N GLN A 178 22.82 12.40 10.46
CA GLN A 178 24.16 12.63 11.03
C GLN A 178 25.28 12.55 9.98
N VAL A 179 25.03 13.16 8.82
CA VAL A 179 25.96 13.21 7.68
C VAL A 179 26.13 14.64 7.18
N ASP A 180 27.14 14.87 6.35
CA ASP A 180 27.30 16.15 5.69
C ASP A 180 26.19 16.41 4.67
N LYS A 181 25.87 17.70 4.49
CA LYS A 181 24.91 18.17 3.48
C LYS A 181 25.24 17.67 2.07
N SER A 182 26.52 17.60 1.72
CA SER A 182 26.97 17.11 0.42
C SER A 182 26.61 15.64 0.15
N VAL A 183 26.52 14.82 1.20
CA VAL A 183 26.05 13.42 1.10
C VAL A 183 24.55 13.39 0.84
N VAL A 184 23.79 14.24 1.53
CA VAL A 184 22.34 14.37 1.30
C VAL A 184 22.06 14.84 -0.12
N ASP A 185 22.73 15.89 -0.58
CA ASP A 185 22.54 16.43 -1.92
C ASP A 185 22.85 15.36 -2.99
N GLN A 186 23.88 14.52 -2.76
CA GLN A 186 24.19 13.37 -3.62
C GLN A 186 23.09 12.31 -3.63
N LEU A 187 22.48 12.01 -2.47
CA LEU A 187 21.38 11.07 -2.37
C LEU A 187 20.14 11.62 -3.07
N GLN A 188 19.76 12.87 -2.81
CA GLN A 188 18.61 13.53 -3.45
C GLN A 188 18.76 13.55 -4.97
N ALA A 189 19.98 13.72 -5.50
CA ALA A 189 20.23 13.67 -6.95
C ALA A 189 20.00 12.28 -7.61
N LYS A 190 19.75 11.22 -6.82
CA LYS A 190 19.42 9.87 -7.34
C LYS A 190 17.92 9.60 -7.46
N PHE A 191 17.07 10.47 -6.93
CA PHE A 191 15.61 10.33 -6.89
C PHE A 191 14.92 11.48 -7.63
#